data_AF-A0A218KQ27-F1
#
_entry.id   AF-A0A218KQ27-F1
#
_cell.length_a   1.000
_cell.length_b   1.000
_cell.length_c   1.000
_cell.angle_alpha   90.00
_cell.angle_beta   90.00
_cell.angle_gamma   90.00
#
_symmetry.space_group_name_H-M   'P 1'
#
loop_
_entity.id
_entity.type
_entity.pdbx_description
1 polymer ?
#
loop_
_entity_poly.entity_id
_entity_poly.type
_entity_poly.pdbx_seq_one_letter_code
_entity_poly.pdbx_strand_id
1 'polypeptide(L)'
;MISLFYKLRLFNYVLSSFKDIAVKLFLFTGYLYISSVVLMFLSNGFQYAVEFSSFKSAFYYLYQYFKWYWENKDGLSYGISFRISVAFVTPYLLYKSILSINWRPFMKQIIIRILKSIRGKKSNDFSKSSSNSYSKSNNYSSYNHDEDAKQKVKMIKQLLIQDIEQAIDKRLHSIFFGEKNRSH
;
A
#
# COMPACT_ATOMS: atom_id res chain seq x y z
N MET A 1 23.01 28.83 31.49
CA MET A 1 21.93 28.11 30.76
C MET A 1 22.25 27.80 29.30
N ILE A 2 23.00 28.63 28.56
CA ILE A 2 23.36 28.40 27.13
C ILE A 2 24.03 27.03 26.83
N SER A 3 24.86 26.51 27.75
CA SER A 3 25.61 25.25 27.55
C SER A 3 24.71 24.00 27.44
N LEU A 4 23.60 23.94 28.18
CA LEU A 4 22.68 22.80 28.15
C LEU A 4 21.88 22.74 26.84
N PHE A 5 21.45 23.90 26.33
CA PHE A 5 20.78 23.98 25.03
C PHE A 5 21.69 23.56 23.88
N TYR A 6 22.97 23.90 23.94
CA TYR A 6 23.93 23.47 22.92
C TYR A 6 24.17 21.96 22.96
N LYS A 7 24.29 21.37 24.17
CA LYS A 7 24.39 19.92 24.35
C LYS A 7 23.13 19.18 23.88
N LEU A 8 21.94 19.71 24.16
CA LEU A 8 20.67 19.15 23.66
C LEU A 8 20.55 19.24 22.14
N ARG A 9 21.03 20.34 21.52
CA ARG A 9 21.03 20.50 20.06
C ARG A 9 21.98 19.51 19.39
N LEU A 10 23.16 19.30 19.97
CA LEU A 10 24.13 18.30 19.50
C LEU A 10 23.56 16.88 19.64
N PHE A 11 22.91 16.58 20.77
CA PHE A 11 22.25 15.29 20.99
C PHE A 11 21.11 15.05 19.99
N ASN A 12 20.31 16.07 19.69
CA ASN A 12 19.24 15.98 18.69
C ASN A 12 19.80 15.80 17.27
N TYR A 13 20.94 16.42 16.95
CA TYR A 13 21.65 16.20 15.69
C TYR A 13 22.15 14.75 15.57
N VAL A 14 22.74 14.22 16.64
CA VAL A 14 23.17 12.81 16.72
C VAL A 14 21.96 11.87 16.61
N LEU A 15 20.85 12.13 17.30
CA LEU A 15 19.61 11.36 17.18
C LEU A 15 19.02 11.40 15.76
N SER A 16 19.09 12.56 15.10
CA SER A 16 18.64 12.71 13.72
C SER A 16 19.49 11.85 12.77
N SER A 17 20.81 11.79 12.96
CA SER A 17 21.66 10.86 12.22
C SER A 17 21.39 9.39 12.57
N PHE A 18 21.04 9.07 13.82
CA PHE A 18 20.64 7.71 14.20
C PHE A 18 19.38 7.25 13.47
N LYS A 19 18.43 8.13 13.19
CA LYS A 19 17.25 7.80 12.38
C LYS A 19 17.66 7.37 10.97
N ASP A 20 18.56 8.09 10.34
CA ASP A 20 19.07 7.74 9.01
C ASP A 20 19.87 6.43 9.03
N ILE A 21 20.65 6.20 10.09
CA ILE A 21 21.38 4.95 10.31
C ILE A 21 20.40 3.78 10.50
N ALA A 22 19.35 3.95 11.29
CA ALA A 22 18.35 2.91 11.51
C ALA A 22 17.63 2.54 10.22
N VAL A 23 17.26 3.52 9.38
CA VAL A 23 16.67 3.27 8.06
C VAL A 23 17.65 2.52 7.16
N LYS A 24 18.93 2.93 7.14
CA LYS A 24 19.98 2.23 6.37
C LYS A 24 20.18 0.80 6.86
N LEU A 25 20.21 0.57 8.18
CA LEU A 25 20.34 -0.75 8.77
C LEU A 25 19.13 -1.64 8.45
N PHE A 26 17.93 -1.07 8.48
CA PHE A 26 16.71 -1.79 8.09
C PHE A 26 16.77 -2.23 6.62
N LEU A 27 17.13 -1.31 5.71
CA LEU A 27 17.29 -1.63 4.29
C LEU A 27 18.40 -2.66 4.06
N PHE A 28 19.52 -2.53 4.77
CA PHE A 28 20.64 -3.47 4.70
C PHE A 28 20.23 -4.87 5.20
N THR A 29 19.47 -4.95 6.28
CA THR A 29 18.94 -6.21 6.82
C THR A 29 17.97 -6.85 5.82
N GLY A 30 17.07 -6.07 5.21
CA GLY A 30 16.18 -6.56 4.15
C GLY A 30 16.95 -7.05 2.92
N TYR A 31 18.00 -6.34 2.52
CA TYR A 31 18.89 -6.75 1.44
C TYR A 31 19.57 -8.09 1.72
N LEU A 32 20.17 -8.24 2.92
CA LEU A 32 20.80 -9.49 3.33
C LEU A 32 19.81 -10.65 3.40
N TYR A 33 18.58 -10.39 3.86
CA TYR A 33 17.52 -11.39 3.88
C TYR A 33 17.19 -11.91 2.48
N ILE A 34 16.95 -11.01 1.51
CA ILE A 34 16.66 -11.40 0.12
C ILE A 34 17.86 -12.17 -0.47
N SER A 35 19.09 -11.66 -0.26
CA SER A 35 20.31 -12.33 -0.70
C SER A 35 20.45 -13.73 -0.12
N SER A 36 20.06 -13.93 1.13
CA SER A 36 20.06 -15.24 1.79
C SER A 36 19.06 -16.20 1.17
N VAL A 37 17.83 -15.75 0.92
CA VAL A 37 16.79 -16.59 0.29
C VAL A 37 17.22 -17.00 -1.12
N VAL A 38 17.83 -16.08 -1.86
CA VAL A 38 18.39 -16.37 -3.19
C VAL A 38 19.56 -17.36 -3.10
N LEU A 39 20.45 -17.23 -2.11
CA LEU A 39 21.53 -18.22 -1.88
C LEU A 39 20.98 -19.62 -1.60
N MET A 40 19.95 -19.73 -0.76
CA MET A 40 19.27 -21.01 -0.49
C MET A 40 18.68 -21.59 -1.76
N PHE A 41 18.02 -20.76 -2.56
CA PHE A 41 17.42 -21.18 -3.83
C PHE A 41 18.49 -21.71 -4.80
N LEU A 42 19.60 -21.00 -4.98
CA LEU A 42 20.66 -21.40 -5.90
C LEU A 42 21.46 -22.63 -5.43
N SER A 43 21.45 -22.92 -4.13
CA SER A 43 22.26 -24.00 -3.56
C SER A 43 21.45 -25.27 -3.32
N ASN A 44 20.26 -25.14 -2.75
CA ASN A 44 19.42 -26.26 -2.29
C ASN A 44 18.10 -26.38 -3.07
N GLY A 45 17.81 -25.45 -3.97
CA GLY A 45 16.61 -25.45 -4.81
C GLY A 45 15.41 -24.70 -4.20
N PHE A 46 14.34 -24.59 -5.01
CA PHE A 46 13.17 -23.77 -4.69
C PHE A 46 12.41 -24.22 -3.45
N GLN A 47 12.14 -25.52 -3.35
CA GLN A 47 11.32 -26.09 -2.27
C GLN A 47 11.96 -25.81 -0.90
N TYR A 48 13.29 -25.91 -0.84
CA TYR A 48 14.07 -25.60 0.37
C TYR A 48 14.01 -24.11 0.73
N ALA A 49 14.15 -23.23 -0.26
CA ALA A 49 14.09 -21.79 -0.03
C ALA A 49 12.72 -21.34 0.51
N VAL A 50 11.63 -21.96 0.06
CA VAL A 50 10.27 -21.64 0.53
C VAL A 50 10.07 -22.13 1.97
N GLU A 51 10.47 -23.36 2.27
CA GLU A 51 10.31 -23.97 3.59
C GLU A 51 11.15 -23.26 4.67
N PHE A 52 12.36 -22.83 4.33
CA PHE A 52 13.29 -22.17 5.25
C PHE A 52 13.35 -20.64 5.09
N SER A 53 12.37 -20.00 4.43
CA SER A 53 12.37 -18.54 4.25
C SER A 53 12.15 -17.73 5.53
N SER A 54 11.96 -18.38 6.68
CA SER A 54 11.81 -17.67 7.96
C SER A 54 13.01 -16.76 8.24
N PHE A 55 12.78 -15.60 8.85
CA PHE A 55 13.84 -14.61 9.10
C PHE A 55 15.03 -15.21 9.85
N LYS A 56 14.78 -15.96 10.92
CA LYS A 56 15.82 -16.61 11.73
C LYS A 56 16.60 -17.66 10.93
N SER A 57 15.89 -18.47 10.16
CA SER A 57 16.51 -19.50 9.32
C SER A 57 17.36 -18.87 8.23
N ALA A 58 16.85 -17.86 7.52
CA ALA A 58 17.59 -17.13 6.49
C ALA A 58 18.95 -16.65 7.00
N PHE A 59 18.99 -15.86 8.08
CA PHE A 59 20.26 -15.37 8.62
C PHE A 59 21.18 -16.48 9.12
N TYR A 60 20.63 -17.55 9.69
CA TYR A 60 21.43 -18.69 10.13
C TYR A 60 22.14 -19.38 8.95
N TYR A 61 21.43 -19.62 7.85
CA TYR A 61 22.04 -20.20 6.66
C TYR A 61 22.99 -19.24 5.96
N LEU A 62 22.69 -17.93 5.92
CA LEU A 62 23.62 -16.93 5.41
C LEU A 62 24.95 -16.97 6.18
N TYR A 63 24.88 -17.06 7.51
CA TYR A 63 26.06 -17.22 8.36
C TYR A 63 26.81 -18.53 8.06
N GLN A 64 26.10 -19.66 7.90
CA GLN A 64 26.71 -20.91 7.51
C GLN A 64 27.42 -20.81 6.15
N TYR A 65 26.83 -20.14 5.15
CA TYR A 65 27.45 -19.92 3.86
C TYR A 65 28.73 -19.09 3.98
N PHE A 66 28.71 -18.01 4.76
CA PHE A 66 29.91 -17.21 5.00
C PHE A 66 31.00 -18.00 5.74
N LYS A 67 30.62 -18.79 6.74
CA LYS A 67 31.55 -19.66 7.47
C LYS A 67 32.19 -20.68 6.52
N TRP A 68 31.38 -21.37 5.73
CA TRP A 68 31.85 -22.36 4.77
C TRP A 68 32.76 -21.73 3.70
N TYR A 69 32.39 -20.55 3.20
CA TYR A 69 33.21 -19.80 2.24
C TYR A 69 34.56 -19.40 2.82
N TRP A 70 34.60 -18.99 4.10
CA TRP A 70 35.82 -18.62 4.77
C TRP A 70 36.75 -19.83 4.98
N GLU A 71 36.19 -20.97 5.38
CA GLU A 71 36.94 -22.21 5.61
C GLU A 71 37.46 -22.85 4.31
N ASN A 72 36.78 -22.66 3.18
CA ASN A 72 37.11 -23.29 1.90
C ASN A 72 37.72 -22.33 0.87
N LYS A 73 38.27 -21.20 1.34
CA LYS A 73 38.69 -20.08 0.50
C LYS A 73 39.69 -20.44 -0.60
N ASP A 74 40.54 -21.44 -0.35
CA ASP A 74 41.59 -21.89 -1.26
C ASP A 74 41.11 -22.93 -2.29
N GLY A 75 39.88 -23.44 -2.16
CA GLY A 75 39.30 -24.50 -3.00
C GLY A 75 38.00 -24.11 -3.70
N LEU A 76 37.66 -22.81 -3.75
CA LEU A 76 36.40 -22.34 -4.31
C LEU A 76 36.35 -22.55 -5.83
N SER A 77 35.51 -23.49 -6.26
CA SER A 77 35.19 -23.65 -7.69
C SER A 77 34.45 -22.40 -8.21
N TYR A 78 34.78 -21.97 -9.42
CA TYR A 78 34.18 -20.79 -10.08
C TYR A 78 32.64 -20.79 -10.04
N GLY A 79 32.01 -21.98 -10.08
CA GLY A 79 30.56 -22.12 -9.98
C GLY A 79 29.98 -21.60 -8.66
N ILE A 80 30.68 -21.79 -7.53
CA ILE A 80 30.21 -21.33 -6.22
C ILE A 80 30.34 -19.79 -6.12
N SER A 81 31.45 -19.23 -6.60
CA SER A 81 31.68 -17.78 -6.62
C SER A 81 30.66 -17.07 -7.52
N PHE A 82 30.30 -17.69 -8.64
CA PHE A 82 29.23 -17.19 -9.50
C PHE A 82 27.87 -17.19 -8.80
N ARG A 83 27.49 -18.28 -8.11
CA ARG A 83 26.22 -18.35 -7.36
C ARG A 83 26.13 -17.29 -6.27
N ILE A 84 27.22 -17.08 -5.52
CA ILE A 84 27.31 -16.04 -4.50
C ILE A 84 27.14 -14.66 -5.14
N SER A 85 27.85 -14.39 -6.23
CA SER A 85 27.75 -13.12 -6.95
C SER A 85 26.32 -12.86 -7.45
N VAL A 86 25.68 -13.86 -8.07
CA VAL A 86 24.29 -13.76 -8.51
C VAL A 86 23.36 -13.49 -7.33
N ALA A 87 23.57 -14.13 -6.19
CA ALA A 87 22.72 -13.93 -5.02
C ALA A 87 22.81 -12.52 -4.43
N PHE A 88 23.96 -11.84 -4.51
CA PHE A 88 24.10 -10.44 -4.11
C PHE A 88 23.61 -9.47 -5.20
N VAL A 89 23.76 -9.80 -6.49
CA VAL A 89 23.28 -8.95 -7.58
C VAL A 89 21.75 -8.99 -7.71
N THR A 90 21.12 -10.13 -7.42
CA THR A 90 19.67 -10.33 -7.58
C THR A 90 18.83 -9.32 -6.77
N PRO A 91 19.07 -9.09 -5.46
CA PRO A 91 18.34 -8.08 -4.70
C PRO A 91 18.42 -6.67 -5.32
N TYR A 92 19.57 -6.30 -5.90
CA TYR A 92 19.74 -5.02 -6.57
C TYR A 92 18.91 -4.91 -7.86
N LEU A 93 18.89 -5.96 -8.68
CA LEU A 93 18.04 -6.02 -9.87
C LEU A 93 16.56 -5.99 -9.50
N LEU A 94 16.18 -6.68 -8.42
CA LEU A 94 14.82 -6.69 -7.89
C LEU A 94 14.41 -5.31 -7.41
N TYR A 95 15.29 -4.62 -6.69
CA TYR A 95 15.09 -3.23 -6.26
C TYR A 95 14.91 -2.28 -7.46
N LYS A 96 15.77 -2.37 -8.48
CA LYS A 96 15.65 -1.56 -9.71
C LYS A 96 14.35 -1.83 -10.46
N SER A 97 13.94 -3.10 -10.52
CA SER A 97 12.69 -3.53 -11.16
C SER A 97 11.48 -2.98 -10.40
N ILE A 98 11.49 -3.09 -9.07
CA ILE A 98 10.49 -2.46 -8.19
C ILE A 98 10.42 -0.96 -8.46
N LEU A 99 11.54 -0.25 -8.53
CA LEU A 99 11.53 1.19 -8.76
C LEU A 99 10.97 1.57 -10.14
N SER A 100 11.21 0.74 -11.15
CA SER A 100 10.71 0.96 -12.52
C SER A 100 9.21 0.71 -12.71
N ILE A 101 8.59 -0.03 -11.79
CA ILE A 101 7.16 -0.32 -11.84
C ILE A 101 6.38 0.94 -11.44
N ASN A 102 5.41 1.33 -12.26
CA ASN A 102 4.48 2.40 -11.89
C ASN A 102 3.50 1.87 -10.83
N TRP A 103 3.84 2.05 -9.55
CA TRP A 103 3.06 1.54 -8.41
C TRP A 103 1.67 2.19 -8.27
N ARG A 104 1.45 3.35 -8.90
CA ARG A 104 0.20 4.13 -8.75
C ARG A 104 -1.08 3.31 -9.02
N PRO A 105 -1.24 2.64 -10.18
CA PRO A 105 -2.42 1.80 -10.44
C PRO A 105 -2.52 0.60 -9.50
N PHE A 106 -1.40 -0.04 -9.15
CA PHE A 106 -1.39 -1.23 -8.30
C PHE A 106 -1.80 -0.92 -6.86
N MET A 107 -1.24 0.16 -6.28
CA MET A 107 -1.58 0.63 -4.94
C MET A 107 -3.04 1.09 -4.87
N LYS A 108 -3.57 1.75 -5.91
CA LYS A 108 -4.98 2.13 -5.97
C LYS A 108 -5.89 0.90 -5.89
N GLN A 109 -5.58 -0.18 -6.60
CA GLN A 109 -6.36 -1.42 -6.55
C GLN A 109 -6.27 -2.11 -5.18
N ILE A 110 -5.09 -2.15 -4.56
CA ILE A 110 -4.91 -2.73 -3.21
C ILE A 110 -5.69 -1.93 -2.18
N ILE A 111 -5.59 -0.60 -2.19
CA ILE A 111 -6.31 0.29 -1.27
C ILE A 111 -7.83 0.10 -1.42
N ILE A 112 -8.33 -0.01 -2.66
CA ILE A 112 -9.76 -0.28 -2.90
C ILE A 112 -10.17 -1.65 -2.34
N ARG A 113 -9.35 -2.70 -2.50
CA ARG A 113 -9.65 -4.04 -1.92
C ARG A 113 -9.67 -4.01 -0.40
N ILE A 114 -8.70 -3.35 0.22
CA ILE A 114 -8.63 -3.20 1.68
C ILE A 114 -9.83 -2.40 2.19
N LEU A 115 -10.18 -1.27 1.55
CA LEU A 115 -11.37 -0.49 1.88
C LEU A 115 -12.67 -1.29 1.75
N LYS A 116 -12.81 -2.09 0.68
CA LYS A 116 -13.96 -3.00 0.51
C LYS A 116 -14.01 -4.07 1.61
N SER A 117 -12.87 -4.65 1.98
CA SER A 117 -12.78 -5.66 3.05
C SER A 117 -13.11 -5.10 4.42
N ILE A 118 -12.69 -3.87 4.73
CA ILE A 118 -13.00 -3.18 5.98
C ILE A 118 -14.47 -2.76 6.02
N ARG A 119 -15.01 -2.24 4.91
CA ARG A 119 -16.41 -1.77 4.82
C ARG A 119 -17.43 -2.92 4.83
N GLY A 120 -17.08 -4.08 4.30
CA GLY A 120 -17.92 -5.29 4.34
C GLY A 120 -17.97 -6.01 5.68
N LYS A 121 -17.15 -5.62 6.67
CA LYS A 121 -17.10 -6.25 8.00
C LYS A 121 -18.07 -5.64 9.03
N LYS A 122 -18.87 -4.64 8.64
CA LYS A 122 -19.81 -3.95 9.54
C LYS A 122 -21.26 -4.48 9.51
N SER A 123 -21.48 -5.67 8.93
CA SER A 123 -22.76 -6.38 8.97
C SER A 123 -22.55 -7.83 9.39
N ASN A 124 -21.97 -8.04 10.58
CA ASN A 124 -22.22 -9.28 11.31
C ASN A 124 -23.23 -8.93 12.40
N ASP A 125 -24.50 -8.86 11.98
CA ASP A 125 -25.61 -8.84 12.90
C ASP A 125 -25.66 -10.17 13.64
N PHE A 126 -25.69 -10.02 14.95
CA PHE A 126 -26.13 -11.02 15.89
C PHE A 126 -27.62 -11.30 15.64
N SER A 127 -27.97 -12.47 15.11
CA SER A 127 -29.28 -13.07 15.37
C SER A 127 -29.28 -14.56 15.08
N LYS A 128 -29.23 -15.35 16.15
CA LYS A 128 -29.92 -16.64 16.24
C LYS A 128 -31.38 -16.42 15.88
N SER A 129 -31.95 -17.25 15.01
CA SER A 129 -33.22 -17.96 15.23
C SER A 129 -33.81 -18.44 13.91
N SER A 130 -34.30 -19.66 13.96
CA SER A 130 -35.09 -20.38 12.96
C SER A 130 -36.14 -19.53 12.24
N SER A 131 -36.27 -19.74 10.93
CA SER A 131 -37.54 -20.19 10.34
C SER A 131 -37.37 -20.43 8.84
N ASN A 132 -37.72 -21.65 8.42
CA ASN A 132 -38.08 -21.94 7.04
C ASN A 132 -39.25 -21.05 6.64
N SER A 133 -39.10 -20.29 5.57
CA SER A 133 -40.24 -19.86 4.74
C SER A 133 -39.78 -19.51 3.34
N TYR A 134 -40.36 -20.24 2.39
CA TYR A 134 -40.20 -20.11 0.95
C TYR A 134 -40.45 -18.68 0.48
N SER A 135 -39.60 -18.16 -0.41
CA SER A 135 -40.09 -17.26 -1.46
C SER A 135 -39.18 -17.26 -2.68
N LYS A 136 -39.77 -17.75 -3.77
CA LYS A 136 -39.72 -17.19 -5.14
C LYS A 136 -38.35 -16.79 -5.70
N SER A 137 -37.86 -17.66 -6.57
CA SER A 137 -36.91 -17.30 -7.62
C SER A 137 -37.40 -16.07 -8.38
N ASN A 138 -36.66 -14.97 -8.29
CA ASN A 138 -36.71 -13.91 -9.29
C ASN A 138 -35.29 -13.63 -9.74
N ASN A 139 -35.02 -14.03 -10.98
CA ASN A 139 -33.92 -13.54 -11.80
C ASN A 139 -33.92 -12.00 -11.73
N TYR A 140 -32.91 -11.42 -11.09
CA TYR A 140 -32.56 -10.03 -11.31
C TYR A 140 -31.21 -9.97 -11.99
N SER A 141 -31.31 -9.54 -13.24
CA SER A 141 -30.25 -9.13 -14.13
C SER A 141 -29.19 -8.31 -13.41
N SER A 142 -27.94 -8.65 -13.73
CA SER A 142 -26.74 -7.87 -13.44
C SER A 142 -26.87 -6.46 -14.01
N TYR A 143 -27.43 -5.53 -13.24
CA TYR A 143 -27.51 -4.11 -13.58
C TYR A 143 -26.12 -3.48 -13.47
N ASN A 144 -25.64 -2.91 -14.57
CA ASN A 144 -24.39 -2.16 -14.64
C ASN A 144 -24.45 -0.95 -13.70
N HIS A 145 -23.77 -1.04 -12.56
CA HIS A 145 -23.69 -0.01 -11.53
C HIS A 145 -23.17 1.35 -12.06
N ASP A 146 -22.48 1.35 -13.19
CA ASP A 146 -22.00 2.56 -13.87
C ASP A 146 -23.11 3.34 -14.61
N GLU A 147 -24.18 2.67 -15.06
CA GLU A 147 -25.33 3.32 -15.71
C GLU A 147 -26.20 4.05 -14.68
N ASP A 148 -26.46 3.44 -13.52
CA ASP A 148 -27.23 4.03 -12.42
C ASP A 148 -26.51 5.26 -11.82
N ALA A 149 -25.18 5.18 -11.67
CA ALA A 149 -24.38 6.31 -11.22
C ALA A 149 -24.44 7.49 -12.21
N LYS A 150 -24.41 7.22 -13.53
CA LYS A 150 -24.55 8.25 -14.56
C LYS A 150 -25.94 8.89 -14.56
N GLN A 151 -27.00 8.10 -14.38
CA GLN A 151 -28.37 8.62 -14.28
C GLN A 151 -28.56 9.52 -13.06
N LYS A 152 -28.06 9.11 -11.89
CA LYS A 152 -28.11 9.92 -10.66
C LYS A 152 -27.37 11.25 -10.80
N VAL A 153 -26.18 11.23 -11.41
CA VAL A 153 -25.42 12.47 -11.69
C VAL A 153 -26.18 13.39 -12.63
N LYS A 154 -26.84 12.85 -13.67
CA LYS A 154 -27.66 13.65 -14.59
C LYS A 154 -28.85 14.30 -13.89
N MET A 155 -29.52 13.57 -12.99
CA MET A 155 -30.63 14.08 -12.20
C MET A 155 -30.19 15.20 -11.24
N ILE A 156 -29.06 15.02 -10.54
CA ILE A 156 -28.51 16.05 -9.64
C ILE A 156 -28.13 17.32 -10.42
N LYS A 157 -27.54 17.17 -11.61
CA LYS A 157 -27.22 18.32 -12.48
C LYS A 157 -28.47 19.10 -12.87
N GLN A 158 -29.55 18.42 -13.24
CA GLN A 158 -30.81 19.07 -13.60
C GLN A 158 -31.43 19.81 -12.42
N LEU A 159 -31.44 19.20 -11.22
CA LEU A 159 -31.93 19.85 -10.00
C LEU A 159 -31.13 21.10 -9.65
N LEU A 160 -29.80 21.04 -9.75
CA LEU A 160 -28.93 22.19 -9.48
C LEU A 160 -29.17 23.34 -10.47
N ILE A 161 -29.33 23.02 -11.75
CA ILE A 161 -29.61 24.04 -12.79
C ILE A 161 -30.95 24.71 -12.51
N GLN A 162 -31.98 23.93 -12.21
CA GLN A 162 -33.31 24.46 -11.89
C GLN A 162 -33.29 25.36 -10.65
N ASP A 163 -32.57 24.97 -9.60
CA ASP A 163 -32.45 25.76 -8.37
C ASP A 163 -31.67 27.07 -8.61
N ILE A 164 -30.61 27.02 -9.43
CA ILE A 164 -29.86 28.21 -9.85
C ILE A 164 -30.74 29.15 -10.68
N GLU A 165 -31.47 28.64 -11.67
CA GLU A 165 -32.39 29.43 -12.50
C GLU A 165 -33.47 30.09 -11.63
N GLN A 166 -34.09 29.34 -10.73
CA GLN A 166 -35.11 29.87 -9.83
C GLN A 166 -34.56 30.94 -8.87
N ALA A 167 -33.33 30.77 -8.38
CA ALA A 167 -32.65 31.76 -7.54
C ALA A 167 -32.29 33.03 -8.33
N ILE A 168 -31.85 32.88 -9.58
CA ILE A 168 -31.57 33.98 -10.51
C ILE A 168 -32.85 34.75 -10.81
N ASP A 169 -33.93 34.07 -11.18
CA ASP A 169 -35.22 34.68 -11.49
C ASP A 169 -35.79 35.42 -10.28
N LYS A 170 -35.71 34.82 -9.08
CA LYS A 170 -36.15 35.48 -7.84
C LYS A 170 -35.34 36.74 -7.55
N ARG A 171 -34.02 36.72 -7.77
CA ARG A 171 -33.16 37.92 -7.61
C ARG A 171 -33.44 38.96 -8.68
N LEU A 172 -33.56 38.58 -9.94
CA LEU A 172 -33.93 39.47 -11.05
C LEU A 172 -35.27 40.13 -10.78
N HIS A 173 -36.27 39.35 -10.39
CA HIS A 173 -37.59 39.88 -10.04
C HIS A 173 -37.51 40.85 -8.86
N SER A 174 -36.68 40.56 -7.84
CA SER A 174 -36.47 41.50 -6.73
C SER A 174 -35.74 42.79 -7.13
N ILE A 175 -34.87 42.76 -8.14
CA ILE A 175 -34.13 43.94 -8.63
C ILE A 175 -35.01 44.80 -9.53
N PHE A 176 -35.77 44.18 -10.43
CA PHE A 176 -36.57 44.88 -11.44
C PHE A 176 -37.99 45.23 -10.97
N PHE A 177 -38.57 44.44 -10.07
CA PHE A 177 -39.95 44.59 -9.60
C PHE A 177 -40.07 44.66 -8.06
N GLY A 178 -38.95 44.62 -7.32
CA GLY A 178 -38.92 44.84 -5.87
C GLY A 178 -39.11 46.32 -5.53
N GLU A 179 -40.38 46.71 -5.47
CA GLU A 179 -40.97 47.92 -4.89
C GLU A 179 -40.06 49.11 -4.54
N LYS A 180 -40.21 50.11 -5.40
CA LYS A 180 -40.23 51.53 -5.11
C LYS A 180 -41.36 51.87 -4.10
N ASN A 181 -41.20 51.48 -2.84
CA ASN A 181 -42.02 51.95 -1.71
C ASN A 181 -41.10 52.37 -0.55
N ARG A 182 -40.45 53.53 -0.71
CA ARG A 182 -40.03 54.37 0.42
C ARG A 182 -40.68 55.72 0.26
N SER A 183 -41.83 55.86 0.92
CA SER A 183 -42.38 57.12 1.37
C SER A 183 -41.38 57.82 2.29
N HIS A 184 -40.97 59.02 1.92
CA HIS A 184 -40.73 60.11 2.85
C HIS A 184 -41.13 61.42 2.19
#